data_AF-A0ABD3QRS3-F1
#
_entry.id   AF-A0ABD3QRS3-F1
#
_cell.length_a   1.000
_cell.length_b   1.000
_cell.length_c   1.000
_cell.angle_alpha   90.00
_cell.angle_beta   90.00
_cell.angle_gamma   90.00
#
_symmetry.space_group_name_H-M   'P 1'
#
loop_
_entity.id
_entity.type
_entity.pdbx_description
1 polymer ?
#
loop_
_entity_poly.entity_id
_entity_poly.type
_entity_poly.pdbx_seq_one_letter_code
_entity_poly.pdbx_strand_id
1 'polypeptide(L)'
;MRFYYSAAAAATSPFVSAFTSYPYVGRSSQRVNVLFCVGKNEESLALKKLEQVLETSSSAGAKAIAKMDLQERTKRAMLAEAVEDRIFELSEELELLIKQNDGCESFSEFPDDVREEALEIAKQTKALQVQYDDLVNGRPSLLLDLEGAFANDSLSHPPSFGDNHK
;
A
#
# COMPACT_ATOMS: atom_id res chain seq x y z
N MET A 1 19.12 47.71 5.82
CA MET A 1 18.50 46.57 6.52
C MET A 1 17.04 46.45 6.12
N ARG A 2 16.69 45.50 5.24
CA ARG A 2 15.37 44.85 5.15
C ARG A 2 15.61 43.47 4.52
N PHE A 3 15.63 42.44 5.35
CA PHE A 3 15.67 41.05 4.91
C PHE A 3 14.23 40.63 4.58
N TYR A 4 13.97 40.23 3.34
CA TYR A 4 12.76 39.50 2.99
C TYR A 4 13.09 38.01 3.05
N TYR A 5 12.55 37.34 4.07
CA TYR A 5 12.46 35.88 4.09
C TYR A 5 11.35 35.46 3.12
N SER A 6 11.73 34.78 2.05
CA SER A 6 10.81 34.00 1.22
C SER A 6 10.84 32.58 1.74
N ALA A 7 9.76 32.16 2.40
CA ALA A 7 9.53 30.77 2.77
C ALA A 7 8.91 30.06 1.58
N ALA A 8 9.68 29.18 0.91
CA ALA A 8 9.15 28.27 -0.09
C ALA A 8 8.41 27.13 0.63
N ALA A 9 7.12 27.03 0.36
CA ALA A 9 6.20 26.04 0.91
C ALA A 9 6.65 24.61 0.55
N ALA A 10 6.73 23.75 1.57
CA ALA A 10 6.84 22.31 1.38
C ALA A 10 5.54 21.78 0.78
N ALA A 11 5.62 21.26 -0.44
CA ALA A 11 4.53 20.55 -1.08
C ALA A 11 4.34 19.20 -0.39
N THR A 12 3.42 19.15 0.57
CA THR A 12 2.88 17.91 1.13
C THR A 12 1.97 17.27 0.10
N SER A 13 2.45 16.18 -0.50
CA SER A 13 1.68 15.28 -1.37
C SER A 13 0.44 14.74 -0.63
N PRO A 14 -0.75 14.72 -1.25
CA PRO A 14 -1.98 14.20 -0.65
C PRO A 14 -2.03 12.65 -0.52
N PHE A 15 -0.96 11.93 -0.87
CA PHE A 15 -0.93 10.46 -0.90
C PHE A 15 -1.11 9.78 0.48
N VAL A 16 -0.98 10.51 1.59
CA VAL A 16 -0.82 9.92 2.93
C VAL A 16 -2.14 9.80 3.71
N SER A 17 -3.24 10.37 3.23
CA SER A 17 -4.44 10.52 4.08
C SER A 17 -5.27 9.24 4.31
N ALA A 18 -4.98 8.12 3.64
CA ALA A 18 -5.84 6.93 3.67
C ALA A 18 -5.40 5.82 4.65
N PHE A 19 -4.19 5.86 5.21
CA PHE A 19 -3.65 4.70 5.94
C PHE A 19 -4.00 4.64 7.44
N THR A 20 -4.57 5.70 8.03
CA THR A 20 -4.59 5.86 9.50
C THR A 20 -5.91 5.56 10.19
N SER A 21 -6.82 4.75 9.63
CA SER A 21 -8.06 4.43 10.35
C SER A 21 -8.54 3.00 10.16
N TYR A 22 -7.88 2.06 10.85
CA TYR A 22 -8.53 0.82 11.25
C TYR A 22 -8.26 0.53 12.74
N PRO A 23 -9.29 0.36 13.58
CA PRO A 23 -9.11 -0.02 14.97
C PRO A 23 -8.71 -1.49 15.08
N TYR A 24 -7.52 -1.72 15.63
CA TYR A 24 -6.98 -3.03 15.99
C TYR A 24 -7.78 -3.63 17.16
N VAL A 25 -8.53 -4.70 16.91
CA VAL A 25 -9.12 -5.56 17.95
C VAL A 25 -8.36 -6.87 18.00
N GLY A 26 -7.48 -7.02 19.00
CA GLY A 26 -6.74 -8.24 19.21
C GLY A 26 -7.63 -9.42 19.60
N ARG A 27 -7.42 -10.58 18.97
CA ARG A 27 -7.78 -11.89 19.56
C ARG A 27 -6.99 -13.06 18.97
N SER A 28 -6.14 -13.63 19.83
CA SER A 28 -5.69 -15.02 19.94
C SER A 28 -5.78 -15.98 18.74
N SER A 29 -4.60 -16.41 18.27
CA SER A 29 -4.22 -17.75 17.81
C SER A 29 -5.37 -18.73 17.51
N GLN A 30 -5.88 -18.69 16.28
CA GLN A 30 -6.54 -19.81 15.61
C GLN A 30 -6.09 -19.79 14.14
N ARG A 31 -5.87 -21.00 13.60
CA ARG A 31 -5.44 -21.28 12.23
C ARG A 31 -6.08 -20.31 11.24
N VAL A 32 -5.24 -19.62 10.48
CA VAL A 32 -5.65 -18.68 9.44
C VAL A 32 -6.41 -19.47 8.37
N ASN A 33 -7.73 -19.58 8.53
CA ASN A 33 -8.63 -19.62 7.41
C ASN A 33 -8.52 -18.22 6.81
N VAL A 34 -7.73 -18.11 5.73
CA VAL A 34 -7.78 -16.98 4.80
C VAL A 34 -9.26 -16.86 4.43
N LEU A 35 -9.91 -15.84 4.98
CA LEU A 35 -11.29 -15.53 4.72
C LEU A 35 -11.34 -15.00 3.30
N PHE A 36 -11.40 -15.93 2.36
CA PHE A 36 -11.67 -15.67 0.96
C PHE A 36 -13.06 -15.02 0.93
N CYS A 37 -13.10 -13.70 0.76
CA CYS A 37 -14.31 -13.01 0.33
C CYS A 37 -14.60 -13.47 -1.11
N VAL A 38 -15.09 -14.70 -1.26
CA VAL A 38 -15.69 -15.20 -2.50
C VAL A 38 -17.02 -14.45 -2.67
N GLY A 39 -16.94 -13.20 -3.10
CA GLY A 39 -18.00 -12.58 -3.86
C GLY A 39 -18.03 -13.29 -5.21
N LYS A 40 -19.05 -14.13 -5.43
CA LYS A 40 -19.32 -14.77 -6.72
C LYS A 40 -19.69 -13.69 -7.74
N ASN A 41 -18.71 -13.01 -8.28
CA ASN A 41 -18.83 -12.22 -9.49
C ASN A 41 -18.01 -12.95 -10.55
N GLU A 42 -18.48 -12.94 -11.79
CA GLU A 42 -17.67 -13.40 -12.92
C GLU A 42 -16.41 -12.51 -12.97
N GLU A 43 -15.34 -12.98 -12.34
CA GLU A 43 -14.04 -12.31 -12.34
C GLU A 43 -13.65 -12.05 -13.78
N SER A 44 -13.39 -10.77 -14.07
CA SER A 44 -12.98 -10.38 -15.40
C SER A 44 -11.67 -11.08 -15.76
N LEU A 45 -11.45 -11.26 -17.06
CA LEU A 45 -10.17 -11.76 -17.57
C LEU A 45 -8.99 -10.88 -17.10
N ALA A 46 -9.22 -9.59 -16.88
CA ALA A 46 -8.19 -8.64 -16.45
C ALA A 46 -7.79 -8.89 -14.98
N LEU A 47 -8.75 -9.07 -14.08
CA LEU A 47 -8.49 -9.39 -12.67
C LEU A 47 -7.77 -10.74 -12.52
N LYS A 48 -8.16 -11.75 -13.30
CA LYS A 48 -7.46 -13.05 -13.30
C LYS A 48 -6.01 -12.95 -13.75
N LYS A 49 -5.74 -12.11 -14.76
CA LYS A 49 -4.37 -11.85 -15.22
C LYS A 49 -3.57 -11.09 -14.16
N LEU A 50 -4.21 -10.16 -13.45
CA LEU A 50 -3.60 -9.42 -12.35
C LEU A 50 -3.21 -10.36 -11.21
N GLU A 51 -4.14 -11.22 -10.75
CA GLU A 51 -3.89 -12.25 -9.75
C GLU A 51 -2.69 -13.13 -10.14
N GLN A 52 -2.69 -13.63 -11.38
CA GLN A 52 -1.58 -14.44 -11.90
C GLN A 52 -0.23 -13.72 -11.85
N VAL A 53 -0.20 -12.42 -12.14
CA VAL A 53 1.04 -11.61 -12.09
C VAL A 53 1.54 -11.49 -10.65
N LEU A 54 0.65 -11.20 -9.70
CA LEU A 54 0.99 -11.08 -8.27
C LEU A 54 1.47 -12.42 -7.70
N GLU A 55 0.77 -13.52 -8.02
CA GLU A 55 1.15 -14.88 -7.61
C GLU A 55 2.53 -15.27 -8.16
N THR A 56 2.81 -14.94 -9.43
CA THR A 56 4.09 -15.23 -10.06
C THR A 56 5.24 -14.46 -9.40
N SER A 57 5.03 -13.18 -9.10
CA SER A 57 6.03 -12.36 -8.40
C SER A 57 6.31 -12.88 -6.99
N SER A 58 5.24 -13.18 -6.22
CA SER A 58 5.35 -13.75 -4.87
C SER A 58 6.12 -15.07 -4.87
N SER A 59 5.79 -15.97 -5.80
CA SER A 59 6.48 -17.25 -5.97
C SER A 59 7.96 -17.10 -6.32
N ALA A 60 8.30 -16.12 -7.17
CA ALA A 60 9.69 -15.84 -7.55
C ALA A 60 10.51 -15.35 -6.36
N GLY A 61 9.92 -14.50 -5.51
CA GLY A 61 10.55 -13.90 -4.34
C GLY A 61 10.70 -14.82 -3.12
N ALA A 62 9.96 -15.93 -3.06
CA ALA A 62 9.87 -16.81 -1.90
C ALA A 62 11.23 -17.24 -1.32
N LYS A 63 12.23 -17.53 -2.17
CA LYS A 63 13.58 -17.91 -1.72
C LYS A 63 14.37 -16.75 -1.11
N ALA A 64 14.16 -15.52 -1.58
CA ALA A 64 14.80 -14.34 -1.03
C ALA A 64 14.21 -14.03 0.34
N ILE A 65 12.88 -14.02 0.45
CA ILE A 65 12.14 -13.83 1.70
C ILE A 65 12.53 -14.87 2.73
N ALA A 66 12.60 -16.16 2.36
CA ALA A 66 12.96 -17.24 3.29
C ALA A 66 14.31 -17.09 3.99
N LYS A 67 15.24 -16.29 3.44
CA LYS A 67 16.55 -16.01 4.03
C LYS A 67 16.55 -14.86 5.03
N MET A 68 15.45 -14.11 5.11
CA MET A 68 15.31 -12.95 6.00
C MET A 68 14.86 -13.36 7.40
N ASP A 69 15.03 -12.44 8.36
CA ASP A 69 14.57 -12.62 9.72
C ASP A 69 13.03 -12.77 9.78
N LEU A 70 12.53 -13.49 10.80
CA LEU A 70 11.10 -13.71 10.98
C LEU A 70 10.30 -12.41 11.14
N GLN A 71 10.84 -11.41 11.83
CA GLN A 71 10.17 -10.12 12.01
C GLN A 71 10.05 -9.38 10.68
N GLU A 72 11.14 -9.35 9.91
CA GLU A 72 11.14 -8.71 8.59
C GLU A 72 10.19 -9.42 7.62
N ARG A 73 10.19 -10.76 7.59
CA ARG A 73 9.26 -11.54 6.76
C ARG A 73 7.81 -11.24 7.12
N THR A 74 7.50 -11.20 8.41
CA THR A 74 6.15 -10.90 8.89
C THR A 74 5.73 -9.50 8.48
N LYS A 75 6.61 -8.50 8.64
CA LYS A 75 6.34 -7.12 8.24
C LYS A 75 6.09 -7.00 6.73
N ARG A 76 6.95 -7.63 5.91
CA ARG A 76 6.79 -7.66 4.46
C ARG A 76 5.49 -8.34 4.03
N ALA A 77 5.11 -9.44 4.68
CA ALA A 77 3.86 -10.15 4.37
C ALA A 77 2.63 -9.30 4.68
N MET A 78 2.59 -8.65 5.85
CA MET A 78 1.48 -7.78 6.23
C MET A 78 1.32 -6.59 5.28
N LEU A 79 2.43 -5.96 4.90
CA LEU A 79 2.40 -4.84 3.95
C LEU A 79 2.05 -5.31 2.54
N ALA A 80 2.53 -6.48 2.12
CA ALA A 80 2.22 -7.03 0.80
C ALA A 80 0.72 -7.35 0.66
N GLU A 81 0.11 -7.94 1.70
CA GLU A 81 -1.33 -8.17 1.78
C GLU A 81 -2.13 -6.86 1.64
N ALA A 82 -1.79 -5.83 2.44
CA ALA A 82 -2.46 -4.54 2.36
C ALA A 82 -2.30 -3.84 0.99
N VAL A 83 -1.13 -3.99 0.35
CA VAL A 83 -0.88 -3.45 -1.00
C VAL A 83 -1.65 -4.24 -2.06
N GLU A 84 -1.74 -5.56 -1.93
CA GLU A 84 -2.50 -6.45 -2.81
C GLU A 84 -4.00 -6.12 -2.78
N ASP A 85 -4.58 -5.99 -1.59
CA ASP A 85 -5.97 -5.57 -1.41
C ASP A 85 -6.25 -4.25 -2.14
N ARG A 86 -5.38 -3.24 -1.97
CA ARG A 86 -5.56 -1.95 -2.63
C ARG A 86 -5.40 -2.01 -4.14
N ILE A 87 -4.51 -2.88 -4.65
CA ILE A 87 -4.37 -3.13 -6.10
C ILE A 87 -5.66 -3.69 -6.68
N PHE A 88 -6.30 -4.64 -5.98
CA PHE A 88 -7.58 -5.21 -6.41
C PHE A 88 -8.71 -4.17 -6.38
N GLU A 89 -8.84 -3.41 -5.29
CA GLU A 89 -9.83 -2.33 -5.20
C GLU A 89 -9.72 -1.34 -6.37
N LEU A 90 -8.53 -0.82 -6.65
CA LEU A 90 -8.31 0.10 -7.76
C LEU A 90 -8.61 -0.53 -9.13
N SER A 91 -8.35 -1.83 -9.28
CA SER A 91 -8.64 -2.54 -10.53
C SER A 91 -10.14 -2.75 -10.72
N GLU A 92 -10.88 -3.01 -9.64
CA GLU A 92 -12.35 -3.04 -9.65
C GLU A 92 -12.95 -1.65 -9.92
N GLU A 93 -12.41 -0.59 -9.30
CA GLU A 93 -12.79 0.80 -9.57
C GLU A 93 -12.61 1.14 -11.07
N LEU A 94 -11.49 0.73 -11.67
CA LEU A 94 -11.23 0.94 -13.10
C LEU A 94 -12.23 0.18 -13.99
N GLU A 95 -12.58 -1.06 -13.64
CA GLU A 95 -13.59 -1.82 -14.37
C GLU A 95 -14.99 -1.22 -14.26
N LEU A 96 -15.33 -0.68 -13.09
CA LEU A 96 -16.60 0.02 -12.90
C LEU A 96 -16.66 1.27 -13.76
N LEU A 97 -15.58 2.06 -13.85
CA LEU A 97 -15.49 3.20 -14.75
C LEU A 97 -15.68 2.80 -16.22
N ILE A 98 -15.03 1.71 -16.66
CA ILE A 98 -15.22 1.19 -18.03
C ILE A 98 -16.69 0.81 -18.27
N LYS A 99 -17.31 0.06 -17.35
CA LYS A 99 -18.71 -0.39 -17.47
C LYS A 99 -19.71 0.77 -17.46
N GLN A 100 -19.45 1.82 -16.68
CA GLN A 100 -20.30 3.01 -16.60
C GLN A 100 -20.24 3.88 -17.86
N ASN A 101 -19.20 3.72 -18.68
CA ASN A 101 -18.97 4.48 -19.90
C ASN A 101 -19.05 3.55 -21.13
N ASP A 102 -20.18 2.85 -21.25
CA ASP A 102 -20.56 1.98 -22.38
C ASP A 102 -19.59 0.82 -22.69
N GLY A 103 -18.72 0.46 -21.75
CA GLY A 103 -17.72 -0.58 -21.97
C GLY A 103 -16.61 -0.14 -22.93
N CYS A 104 -16.36 1.17 -23.05
CA CYS A 104 -15.26 1.70 -23.87
C CYS A 104 -13.92 1.09 -23.42
N GLU A 105 -13.34 0.24 -24.27
CA GLU A 105 -12.06 -0.42 -24.00
C GLU A 105 -10.86 0.50 -24.27
N SER A 106 -11.09 1.64 -24.94
CA SER A 106 -10.06 2.64 -25.21
C SER A 106 -10.27 3.90 -24.39
N PHE A 107 -9.20 4.35 -23.73
CA PHE A 107 -9.19 5.63 -23.01
C PHE A 107 -9.59 6.83 -23.89
N SER A 108 -9.38 6.75 -25.21
CA SER A 108 -9.74 7.82 -26.15
C SER A 108 -11.25 8.04 -26.30
N GLU A 109 -12.05 7.06 -25.91
CA GLU A 109 -13.51 7.10 -26.01
C GLU A 109 -14.14 7.66 -24.72
N PHE A 110 -13.37 7.76 -23.63
CA PHE A 110 -13.83 8.41 -22.42
C PHE A 110 -13.93 9.93 -22.55
N PRO A 111 -14.94 10.54 -21.91
CA PRO A 111 -14.92 11.95 -21.55
C PRO A 111 -13.60 12.35 -20.88
N ASP A 112 -13.20 13.62 -21.03
CA ASP A 112 -11.89 14.10 -20.58
C ASP A 112 -11.64 13.90 -19.08
N ASP A 113 -12.67 14.12 -18.26
CA ASP A 113 -12.68 13.94 -16.81
C ASP A 113 -12.58 12.45 -16.41
N VAL A 114 -13.38 11.59 -17.04
CA VAL A 114 -13.34 10.14 -16.81
C VAL A 114 -11.99 9.56 -17.23
N ARG A 115 -11.44 10.03 -18.34
CA ARG A 115 -10.13 9.61 -18.84
C ARG A 115 -9.01 9.97 -17.87
N GLU A 116 -9.06 11.17 -17.30
CA GLU A 116 -8.10 11.61 -16.30
C GLU A 116 -8.16 10.73 -15.05
N GLU A 117 -9.35 10.48 -14.52
CA GLU A 117 -9.57 9.59 -13.37
C GLU A 117 -9.06 8.16 -13.64
N ALA A 118 -9.43 7.58 -14.78
CA ALA A 118 -8.99 6.24 -15.16
C ALA A 118 -7.45 6.15 -15.31
N LEU A 119 -6.81 7.21 -15.80
CA LEU A 119 -5.35 7.30 -15.87
C LEU A 119 -4.71 7.44 -14.49
N GLU A 120 -5.33 8.17 -13.56
CA GLU A 120 -4.84 8.28 -12.19
C GLU A 120 -4.90 6.93 -11.47
N ILE A 121 -6.03 6.22 -11.57
CA ILE A 121 -6.18 4.86 -11.04
C ILE A 121 -5.11 3.95 -11.62
N ALA A 122 -4.92 3.94 -12.95
CA ALA A 122 -3.90 3.11 -13.60
C ALA A 122 -2.47 3.43 -13.13
N LYS A 123 -2.15 4.73 -12.91
CA LYS A 123 -0.86 5.14 -12.36
C LYS A 123 -0.68 4.64 -10.92
N GLN A 124 -1.70 4.76 -10.08
CA GLN A 124 -1.68 4.29 -8.69
C GLN A 124 -1.51 2.77 -8.63
N THR A 125 -2.30 2.02 -9.39
CA THR A 125 -2.20 0.55 -9.47
C THR A 125 -0.79 0.12 -9.86
N LYS A 126 -0.21 0.74 -10.90
CA LYS A 126 1.15 0.43 -11.33
C LYS A 126 2.20 0.75 -10.27
N ALA A 127 2.06 1.87 -9.57
CA ALA A 127 2.97 2.24 -8.48
C ALA A 127 2.91 1.22 -7.33
N LEU A 128 1.71 0.77 -6.97
CA LEU A 128 1.51 -0.26 -5.96
C LEU A 128 2.04 -1.63 -6.39
N GLN A 129 1.87 -2.02 -7.65
CA GLN A 129 2.45 -3.25 -8.19
C GLN A 129 3.98 -3.29 -8.03
N VAL A 130 4.66 -2.16 -8.21
CA VAL A 130 6.11 -2.06 -7.96
C VAL A 130 6.42 -2.25 -6.47
N GLN A 131 5.64 -1.61 -5.58
CA GLN A 131 5.84 -1.75 -4.14
C GLN A 131 5.58 -3.18 -3.65
N TYR A 132 4.54 -3.84 -4.17
CA TYR A 132 4.28 -5.25 -3.94
C TYR A 132 5.47 -6.11 -4.37
N ASP A 133 5.93 -5.90 -5.61
CA ASP A 133 7.08 -6.61 -6.19
C ASP A 133 8.35 -6.43 -5.34
N ASP A 134 8.57 -5.25 -4.76
CA ASP A 134 9.69 -5.00 -3.84
C ASP A 134 9.54 -5.74 -2.50
N LEU A 135 8.34 -5.73 -1.93
CA LEU A 135 8.04 -6.41 -0.67
C LEU A 135 8.23 -7.92 -0.79
N VAL A 136 7.67 -8.54 -1.82
CA VAL A 136 7.66 -10.01 -1.98
C VAL A 136 8.97 -10.57 -2.54
N ASN A 137 9.79 -9.77 -3.21
CA ASN A 137 11.12 -10.19 -3.69
C ASN A 137 12.26 -9.83 -2.74
N GLY A 138 11.97 -9.21 -1.60
CA GLY A 138 13.00 -8.88 -0.62
C GLY A 138 13.86 -7.67 -1.01
N ARG A 139 13.40 -6.83 -1.94
CA ARG A 139 14.09 -5.57 -2.29
C ARG A 139 13.81 -4.50 -1.23
N PRO A 140 14.62 -3.42 -1.18
CA PRO A 140 14.29 -2.25 -0.38
C PRO A 140 12.91 -1.70 -0.78
N SER A 141 12.10 -1.33 0.20
CA SER A 141 10.76 -0.80 -0.03
C SER A 141 10.57 0.47 0.79
N LEU A 142 10.05 1.51 0.15
CA LEU A 142 9.75 2.79 0.81
C LEU A 142 8.76 2.61 1.97
N LEU A 143 7.85 1.64 1.89
CA LEU A 143 6.89 1.34 2.96
C LEU A 143 7.59 0.81 4.22
N LEU A 144 8.68 0.06 4.05
CA LEU A 144 9.46 -0.44 5.19
C LEU A 144 10.22 0.71 5.88
N ASP A 145 10.70 1.68 5.11
CA ASP A 145 11.47 2.84 5.59
C ASP A 145 10.59 3.84 6.35
N LEU A 146 9.38 4.13 5.86
CA LEU A 146 8.44 5.03 6.52
C LEU A 146 8.07 4.54 7.92
N GLU A 147 7.86 3.24 8.11
CA GLU A 147 7.49 2.69 9.42
C GLU A 147 8.68 2.57 10.38
N GLY A 148 9.90 2.46 9.86
CA GLY A 148 11.12 2.58 10.67
C GLY A 148 11.32 3.98 11.25
N ALA A 149 10.80 5.02 10.60
CA ALA A 149 10.87 6.40 11.08
C ALA A 149 9.97 6.65 12.31
N PHE A 150 8.82 5.97 12.42
CA PHE A 150 7.92 6.11 13.57
C PHE A 150 8.32 5.28 14.80
N ALA A 151 9.10 4.20 14.61
CA ALA A 151 9.59 3.38 15.72
C ALA A 151 10.76 4.03 16.48
N ASN A 152 11.50 4.95 15.86
CA ASN A 152 12.71 5.54 16.45
C ASN A 152 12.47 6.84 17.22
N ASP A 153 11.29 7.45 17.16
CA ASP A 153 10.99 8.72 17.85
C ASP A 153 10.48 8.53 19.29
N SER A 154 10.41 7.28 19.78
CA SER A 154 9.90 6.95 21.12
C SER A 154 11.00 6.66 22.17
N LEU A 155 12.28 6.92 21.87
CA LEU A 155 13.40 6.56 22.77
C LEU A 155 14.43 7.67 23.06
N SER A 156 14.05 8.96 22.98
CA SER A 156 14.87 10.03 23.56
C SER A 156 14.18 10.72 24.74
N HIS A 157 14.71 10.41 25.94
CA HIS A 157 14.59 11.09 27.23
C HIS A 157 13.53 10.58 28.24
N PRO A 158 13.95 9.79 29.25
CA PRO A 158 13.25 9.82 30.53
C PRO A 158 13.50 11.19 31.20
N PRO A 159 12.48 11.86 31.77
CA PRO A 159 12.70 13.00 32.63
C PRO A 159 13.37 12.52 33.92
N SER A 160 14.62 12.93 34.12
CA SER A 160 15.32 12.86 35.41
C SER A 160 14.58 13.77 36.40
N PHE A 161 13.64 13.24 37.17
CA PHE A 161 13.13 13.91 38.37
C PHE A 161 13.99 13.50 39.57
N GLY A 162 14.74 14.48 40.08
CA GLY A 162 15.72 14.31 41.14
C GLY A 162 15.11 13.96 42.49
N ASP A 163 15.90 13.20 43.24
CA ASP A 163 15.76 13.00 44.67
C ASP A 163 15.78 14.34 45.41
N ASN A 164 14.66 14.70 46.04
CA ASN A 164 14.65 15.71 47.08
C ASN A 164 14.60 15.01 48.45
N HIS A 165 15.79 14.75 48.99
CA HIS A 165 16.00 14.58 50.42
C HIS A 165 15.95 15.96 51.10
N LYS A 166 14.87 16.25 51.82
CA LYS A 166 14.86 16.78 53.21
C LYS A 166 13.47 17.16 53.67
#